data_AF-A0A914REJ4-F1
#
_entry.id   AF-A0A914REJ4-F1
#
_cell.length_a   1.000
_cell.length_b   1.000
_cell.length_c   1.000
_cell.angle_alpha   90.00
_cell.angle_beta   90.00
_cell.angle_gamma   90.00
#
_symmetry.space_group_name_H-M   'P 1'
#
loop_
_entity.id
_entity.type
_entity.pdbx_description
1 polymer ?
#
loop_
_entity_poly.entity_id
_entity_poly.type
_entity_poly.pdbx_seq_one_letter_code
_entity_poly.pdbx_strand_id
1 'polypeptide(L)'
;MTTIDGVEVRDVLKMERIGAHSHIRGLGLDEHLHAARIAEGMVGQMEARRAAGLIVKMIKDGKIAGRAVVFAGEPGTGKTAIAMGMAKTLGDDAPFVSMSASEIFSVDMSKTEALMQAIRKAIGVRIKEENEVLEGEVVTVEIDRPAAGGGAKVGRLTMKTTDMETVYDLGTKMIETCIKQKIAAGDVVQIDKASGW
;
A
#
# COMPACT_ATOMS: atom_id res chain seq x y z
N MET A 1 7.44 2.60 -5.40
CA MET A 1 6.74 2.55 -6.71
C MET A 1 7.82 2.44 -7.77
N THR A 2 8.08 1.24 -8.25
CA THR A 2 9.15 1.00 -9.23
C THR A 2 8.59 0.05 -10.28
N THR A 3 8.34 0.59 -11.47
CA THR A 3 7.89 -0.17 -12.64
C THR A 3 9.12 -0.77 -13.32
N ILE A 4 9.15 -2.10 -13.41
CA ILE A 4 10.03 -2.85 -14.32
C ILE A 4 9.10 -3.70 -15.17
N ASP A 5 9.17 -3.53 -16.50
CA ASP A 5 8.48 -4.34 -17.53
C ASP A 5 6.94 -4.47 -17.43
N GLY A 6 6.22 -3.42 -17.02
CA GLY A 6 4.76 -3.38 -17.13
C GLY A 6 4.01 -4.39 -16.25
N VAL A 7 4.70 -5.05 -15.34
CA VAL A 7 4.11 -5.86 -14.28
C VAL A 7 4.04 -4.97 -13.05
N GLU A 8 2.83 -4.66 -12.58
CA GLU A 8 2.63 -4.14 -11.23
C GLU A 8 3.19 -5.19 -10.27
N VAL A 9 4.38 -4.95 -9.72
CA VAL A 9 4.82 -5.63 -8.50
C VAL A 9 3.99 -5.01 -7.37
N ARG A 10 2.72 -5.38 -7.30
CA ARG A 10 2.05 -5.46 -6.01
C ARG A 10 2.91 -6.44 -5.25
N ASP A 11 3.59 -5.96 -4.20
CA ASP A 11 4.09 -6.85 -3.16
C ASP A 11 2.93 -7.82 -2.93
N VAL A 12 3.11 -9.08 -3.35
CA VAL A 12 2.09 -10.12 -3.26
C VAL A 12 1.56 -9.97 -1.85
N LEU A 13 0.32 -9.51 -1.70
CA LEU A 13 -0.31 -9.28 -0.39
C LEU A 13 0.07 -10.50 0.41
N LYS A 14 1.04 -10.34 1.33
CA LYS A 14 1.67 -11.47 2.01
C LYS A 14 0.50 -12.13 2.67
N MET A 15 0.08 -13.29 2.13
CA MET A 15 -1.15 -13.94 2.56
C MET A 15 -1.04 -14.03 4.07
N GLU A 16 -1.91 -13.32 4.81
CA GLU A 16 -1.79 -13.24 6.27
C GLU A 16 -2.09 -14.64 6.82
N ARG A 17 -1.05 -15.46 6.89
CA ARG A 17 -1.10 -16.77 7.52
C ARG A 17 -1.20 -16.52 9.01
N ILE A 18 -2.08 -17.26 9.69
CA ILE A 18 -2.21 -17.21 11.15
C ILE A 18 -0.83 -17.48 11.75
N GLY A 19 -0.18 -16.42 12.23
CA GLY A 19 1.12 -16.45 12.89
C GLY A 19 0.95 -16.27 14.40
N ALA A 20 2.02 -16.54 15.15
CA ALA A 20 2.03 -16.44 16.62
C ALA A 20 1.61 -15.07 17.17
N HIS A 21 1.66 -14.02 16.35
CA HIS A 21 1.32 -12.64 16.72
C HIS A 21 0.17 -12.05 15.88
N SER A 22 -0.55 -12.87 15.11
CA SER A 22 -1.67 -12.44 14.24
C SER A 22 -2.88 -11.90 14.99
N HIS A 23 -3.02 -12.24 16.27
CA HIS A 23 -4.10 -11.76 17.13
C HIS A 23 -3.88 -10.33 17.65
N ILE A 24 -2.66 -9.79 17.50
CA ILE A 24 -2.28 -8.47 18.00
C ILE A 24 -2.74 -7.42 16.99
N ARG A 25 -3.63 -6.52 17.43
CA ARG A 25 -4.18 -5.44 16.62
C ARG A 25 -3.62 -4.06 16.99
N GLY A 26 -2.91 -3.96 18.12
CA GLY A 26 -2.29 -2.73 18.60
C GLY A 26 -1.82 -2.86 20.05
N LEU A 27 -1.42 -1.74 20.64
CA LEU A 27 -0.93 -1.69 22.03
C LEU A 27 -2.05 -1.63 23.08
N GLY A 28 -3.30 -1.38 22.69
CA GLY A 28 -4.46 -1.33 23.59
C GLY A 28 -4.32 -0.27 24.69
N LEU A 29 -3.98 0.95 24.29
CA LEU A 29 -3.79 2.11 25.17
C LEU A 29 -4.97 3.07 25.05
N ASP A 30 -5.30 3.76 26.13
CA ASP A 30 -6.22 4.90 26.11
C ASP A 30 -5.53 6.20 25.64
N GLU A 31 -6.29 7.29 25.57
CA GLU A 31 -5.81 8.63 25.18
C GLU A 31 -4.73 9.18 26.12
N HIS A 32 -4.68 8.67 27.36
CA HIS A 32 -3.72 9.06 28.39
C HIS A 32 -2.49 8.12 28.45
N LEU A 33 -2.35 7.20 27.49
CA LEU A 33 -1.29 6.18 27.41
C LEU A 33 -1.35 5.13 28.54
N HIS A 34 -2.48 4.97 29.22
CA HIS A 34 -2.68 3.85 30.13
C HIS A 34 -3.07 2.61 29.34
N ALA A 35 -2.36 1.51 29.58
CA ALA A 35 -2.74 0.22 29.04
C ALA A 35 -3.99 -0.29 29.75
N ALA A 36 -4.94 -0.84 29.00
CA ALA A 36 -6.00 -1.66 29.58
C ALA A 36 -5.48 -3.08 29.83
N ARG A 37 -6.01 -3.75 30.86
CA ARG A 37 -5.54 -5.10 31.26
C ARG A 37 -5.61 -6.10 30.11
N ILE A 38 -6.66 -6.00 29.29
CA ILE A 38 -6.89 -6.78 28.07
C ILE A 38 -7.40 -5.80 27.03
N ALA A 39 -6.67 -5.61 25.93
CA ALA A 39 -7.11 -4.79 24.79
C ALA A 39 -6.29 -5.10 23.54
N GLU A 40 -6.91 -5.01 22.36
CA GLU A 40 -6.26 -5.14 21.04
C GLU A 40 -5.39 -6.40 20.86
N GLY A 41 -5.77 -7.50 21.51
CA GLY A 41 -5.02 -8.76 21.49
C GLY A 41 -3.85 -8.84 22.48
N MET A 42 -3.57 -7.76 23.22
CA MET A 42 -2.55 -7.71 24.26
C MET A 42 -3.15 -7.94 25.65
N VAL A 43 -2.43 -8.68 26.50
CA VAL A 43 -2.82 -8.98 27.88
C VAL A 43 -1.64 -8.69 28.81
N GLY A 44 -1.88 -7.91 29.88
CA GLY A 44 -0.83 -7.55 30.84
C GLY A 44 0.25 -6.64 30.25
N GLN A 45 1.50 -6.77 30.75
CA GLN A 45 2.67 -5.96 30.37
C GLN A 45 2.39 -4.44 30.37
N MET A 46 1.73 -3.96 31.42
CA MET A 46 1.15 -2.61 31.47
C MET A 46 2.21 -1.51 31.33
N GLU A 47 3.32 -1.63 32.06
CA GLU A 47 4.41 -0.66 32.03
C GLU A 47 5.12 -0.66 30.67
N ALA A 48 5.41 -1.85 30.12
CA ALA A 48 6.07 -1.98 28.83
C ALA A 48 5.20 -1.48 27.68
N ARG A 49 3.87 -1.73 27.72
CA ARG A 49 2.91 -1.19 26.74
C ARG A 49 2.78 0.31 26.84
N ARG A 50 2.73 0.87 28.06
CA ARG A 50 2.74 2.32 28.29
C ARG A 50 4.01 2.98 27.75
N ALA A 51 5.18 2.40 28.04
CA ALA A 51 6.46 2.89 27.52
C ALA A 51 6.52 2.81 25.98
N ALA A 52 6.08 1.70 25.40
CA ALA A 52 5.96 1.53 23.95
C ALA A 52 5.00 2.57 23.32
N GLY A 53 3.88 2.87 23.99
CA GLY A 53 2.94 3.91 23.57
C GLY A 53 3.54 5.30 23.52
N LEU A 54 4.34 5.65 24.54
CA LEU A 54 5.07 6.92 24.55
C LEU A 54 6.03 7.02 23.36
N ILE A 55 6.75 5.93 23.05
CA ILE A 55 7.65 5.86 21.89
C ILE A 55 6.88 6.03 20.59
N VAL A 56 5.76 5.32 20.41
CA VAL A 56 4.89 5.47 19.24
C VAL A 56 4.42 6.91 19.08
N LYS A 57 4.02 7.57 20.18
CA LYS A 57 3.63 8.99 20.17
C LYS A 57 4.78 9.89 19.75
N MET A 58 6.00 9.67 20.28
CA MET A 58 7.18 10.43 19.88
C MET A 58 7.55 10.24 18.40
N ILE A 59 7.32 9.03 17.84
CA ILE A 59 7.50 8.75 16.41
C ILE A 59 6.46 9.51 15.58
N LYS A 60 5.17 9.45 15.95
CA LYS A 60 4.08 10.17 15.26
C LYS A 60 4.28 11.68 15.29
N ASP A 61 4.78 12.21 16.41
CA ASP A 61 5.11 13.63 16.57
C ASP A 61 6.40 14.04 15.82
N GLY A 62 7.17 13.09 15.26
CA GLY A 62 8.44 13.36 14.58
C GLY A 62 9.56 13.85 15.51
N LYS A 63 9.41 13.69 16.83
CA LYS A 63 10.38 14.20 17.84
C LYS A 63 11.66 13.37 17.92
N ILE A 64 11.63 12.14 17.42
CA ILE A 64 12.76 11.22 17.47
C ILE A 64 13.05 10.63 16.09
N ALA A 65 14.33 10.58 15.72
CA ALA A 65 14.84 9.87 14.55
C ALA A 65 16.21 9.27 14.88
N GLY A 66 16.55 8.12 14.29
CA GLY A 66 17.86 7.47 14.50
C GLY A 66 18.13 6.97 15.93
N ARG A 67 17.08 6.62 16.68
CA ARG A 67 17.20 6.07 18.04
C ARG A 67 16.93 4.56 18.04
N ALA A 68 17.69 3.82 18.83
CA ALA A 68 17.47 2.40 19.08
C ALA A 68 16.68 2.22 20.38
N VAL A 69 15.71 1.31 20.36
CA VAL A 69 14.93 0.87 21.52
C VAL A 69 15.20 -0.61 21.72
N VAL A 70 15.55 -1.00 22.94
CA VAL A 70 15.86 -2.39 23.30
C VAL A 70 14.82 -2.90 24.28
N PHE A 71 14.18 -4.02 23.94
CA PHE A 71 13.31 -4.76 24.85
C PHE A 71 14.08 -5.90 25.51
N ALA A 72 14.34 -5.80 26.80
CA ALA A 72 15.03 -6.82 27.59
C ALA A 72 14.06 -7.57 28.51
N GLY A 73 14.31 -8.85 28.75
CA GLY A 73 13.53 -9.69 29.66
C GLY A 73 13.64 -11.18 29.32
N GLU A 74 13.03 -12.04 30.15
CA GLU A 74 13.07 -13.49 29.99
C GLU A 74 12.37 -14.00 28.71
N PRO A 75 12.74 -15.17 28.15
CA PRO A 75 12.01 -15.77 27.02
C PRO A 75 10.51 -15.91 27.32
N GLY A 76 9.66 -15.68 26.31
CA GLY A 76 8.20 -15.82 26.46
C GLY A 76 7.46 -14.62 27.08
N THR A 77 8.15 -13.54 27.48
CA THR A 77 7.50 -12.37 28.11
C THR A 77 6.80 -11.39 27.15
N GLY A 78 6.73 -11.69 25.86
CA GLY A 78 5.99 -10.86 24.89
C GLY A 78 6.77 -9.70 24.26
N LYS A 79 8.11 -9.74 24.26
CA LYS A 79 8.95 -8.70 23.59
C LYS A 79 8.59 -8.48 22.12
N THR A 80 8.54 -9.57 21.34
CA THR A 80 8.15 -9.53 19.92
C THR A 80 6.69 -9.11 19.75
N ALA A 81 5.81 -9.48 20.69
CA ALA A 81 4.41 -9.09 20.69
C ALA A 81 4.24 -7.57 20.86
N ILE A 82 5.01 -6.94 21.76
CA ILE A 82 5.00 -5.48 21.94
C ILE A 82 5.51 -4.78 20.68
N ALA A 83 6.59 -5.27 20.06
CA ALA A 83 7.09 -4.70 18.80
C ALA A 83 6.03 -4.78 17.68
N MET A 84 5.31 -5.89 17.58
CA MET A 84 4.18 -6.04 16.64
C MET A 84 3.03 -5.08 16.98
N GLY A 85 2.69 -4.93 18.26
CA GLY A 85 1.68 -3.99 18.72
C GLY A 85 2.04 -2.54 18.38
N MET A 86 3.31 -2.16 18.53
CA MET A 86 3.81 -0.84 18.11
C MET A 86 3.62 -0.63 16.61
N ALA A 87 4.00 -1.61 15.78
CA ALA A 87 3.84 -1.55 14.33
C ALA A 87 2.38 -1.34 13.93
N LYS A 88 1.47 -2.14 14.48
CA LYS A 88 0.02 -2.00 14.22
C LYS A 88 -0.56 -0.68 14.73
N THR A 89 -0.05 -0.15 15.85
CA THR A 89 -0.49 1.16 16.39
C THR A 89 0.03 2.36 15.57
N LEU A 90 1.17 2.23 14.90
CA LEU A 90 1.68 3.26 13.98
C LEU A 90 0.81 3.41 12.74
N GLY A 91 0.11 2.33 12.35
CA GLY A 91 -0.83 2.28 11.23
C GLY A 91 -0.26 1.50 10.05
N ASP A 92 -1.13 1.05 9.14
CA ASP A 92 -0.75 0.23 7.98
C ASP A 92 0.16 0.97 6.99
N ASP A 93 0.16 2.30 7.05
CA ASP A 93 1.01 3.16 6.24
C ASP A 93 2.48 3.22 6.73
N ALA A 94 2.76 2.80 7.95
CA ALA A 94 4.09 2.85 8.52
C ALA A 94 4.88 1.58 8.12
N PRO A 95 5.97 1.70 7.35
CA PRO A 95 6.74 0.53 6.94
C PRO A 95 7.37 -0.14 8.18
N PHE A 96 7.15 -1.44 8.31
CA PHE A 96 7.70 -2.25 9.39
C PHE A 96 8.46 -3.45 8.82
N VAL A 97 9.72 -3.58 9.22
CA VAL A 97 10.60 -4.68 8.81
C VAL A 97 10.97 -5.50 10.03
N SER A 98 10.50 -6.75 10.09
CA SER A 98 11.00 -7.74 11.03
C SER A 98 12.15 -8.51 10.40
N MET A 99 13.30 -8.56 11.08
CA MET A 99 14.47 -9.30 10.65
C MET A 99 15.03 -10.10 11.83
N SER A 100 15.44 -11.35 11.57
CA SER A 100 16.21 -12.14 12.50
C SER A 100 17.70 -11.87 12.34
N ALA A 101 18.46 -11.85 13.44
CA ALA A 101 19.90 -11.63 13.39
C ALA A 101 20.63 -12.66 12.50
N SER A 102 20.11 -13.89 12.42
CA SER A 102 20.66 -14.95 11.57
C SER A 102 20.48 -14.66 10.08
N GLU A 103 19.48 -13.87 9.68
CA GLU A 103 19.23 -13.52 8.26
C GLU A 103 20.30 -12.56 7.71
N ILE A 104 21.03 -11.85 8.59
CA ILE A 104 22.13 -10.96 8.21
C ILE A 104 23.34 -11.76 7.71
N PHE A 105 23.51 -12.99 8.19
CA PHE A 105 24.60 -13.87 7.80
C PHE A 105 24.20 -14.68 6.56
N SER A 106 24.22 -14.03 5.40
CA SER A 106 24.00 -14.67 4.10
C SER A 106 25.32 -14.95 3.38
N VAL A 107 25.33 -15.97 2.53
CA VAL A 107 26.43 -16.26 1.59
C VAL A 107 26.34 -15.35 0.36
N ASP A 108 25.12 -14.94 -0.02
CA ASP A 108 24.86 -14.23 -1.26
C ASP A 108 25.15 -12.72 -1.18
N MET A 109 25.19 -12.16 0.04
CA MET A 109 25.37 -10.72 0.25
C MET A 109 26.19 -10.40 1.50
N SER A 110 26.85 -9.24 1.48
CA SER A 110 27.62 -8.77 2.64
C SER A 110 26.70 -8.38 3.80
N LYS A 111 27.18 -8.57 5.03
CA LYS A 111 26.47 -8.20 6.27
C LYS A 111 26.02 -6.73 6.27
N THR A 112 26.87 -5.84 5.75
CA THR A 112 26.58 -4.40 5.64
C THR A 112 25.45 -4.13 4.65
N GLU A 113 25.44 -4.82 3.52
CA GLU A 113 24.39 -4.64 2.52
C GLU A 113 23.04 -5.18 3.03
N ALA A 114 23.03 -6.34 3.69
CA ALA A 114 21.82 -6.89 4.31
C ALA A 114 21.19 -5.89 5.32
N LEU A 115 22.02 -5.29 6.18
CA LEU A 115 21.59 -4.27 7.13
C LEU A 115 21.12 -2.98 6.45
N MET A 116 21.86 -2.50 5.44
CA MET A 116 21.46 -1.30 4.71
C MET A 116 20.13 -1.48 3.97
N GLN A 117 19.89 -2.66 3.39
CA GLN A 117 18.62 -2.97 2.75
C GLN A 117 17.47 -3.03 3.75
N ALA A 118 17.68 -3.62 4.94
CA ALA A 118 16.69 -3.66 5.99
C ALA A 118 16.28 -2.25 6.44
N ILE A 119 17.26 -1.37 6.67
CA ILE A 119 17.02 0.04 7.05
C ILE A 119 16.31 0.79 5.92
N ARG A 120 16.75 0.63 4.66
CA ARG A 120 16.10 1.30 3.51
C ARG A 120 14.65 0.85 3.33
N LYS A 121 14.34 -0.43 3.53
CA LYS A 121 12.96 -0.96 3.48
C LYS A 121 12.08 -0.44 4.62
N ALA A 122 12.67 -0.08 5.76
CA ALA A 122 11.96 0.48 6.90
C ALA A 122 11.73 2.00 6.81
N ILE A 123 12.15 2.65 5.72
CA ILE A 123 11.94 4.09 5.49
C ILE A 123 10.94 4.25 4.35
N GLY A 124 9.80 4.88 4.65
CA GLY A 124 8.71 5.11 3.70
C GLY A 124 8.72 6.53 3.18
N VAL A 125 8.53 6.69 1.87
CA VAL A 125 8.33 7.99 1.22
C VAL A 125 6.91 8.03 0.67
N ARG A 126 6.09 8.95 1.18
CA ARG A 126 4.73 9.17 0.69
C ARG A 126 4.72 10.31 -0.31
N ILE A 127 4.41 10.00 -1.56
CA ILE A 127 4.23 10.97 -2.64
C ILE A 127 2.72 11.09 -2.88
N LYS A 128 2.21 12.32 -2.87
CA LYS A 128 0.83 12.60 -3.27
C LYS A 128 0.86 13.10 -4.71
N GLU A 129 0.02 12.53 -5.54
CA GLU A 129 -0.17 12.90 -6.94
C GLU A 129 -1.66 13.13 -7.17
N GLU A 130 -2.00 14.14 -7.96
CA GLU A 130 -3.38 14.47 -8.34
C GLU A 130 -3.59 14.05 -9.79
N ASN A 131 -4.45 13.06 -10.01
CA ASN A 131 -4.81 12.60 -11.36
C ASN A 131 -6.27 12.92 -11.65
N GLU A 132 -6.54 13.36 -12.87
CA GLU A 132 -7.90 13.55 -13.37
C GLU A 132 -8.42 12.23 -13.96
N VAL A 133 -9.43 11.66 -13.31
CA VAL A 133 -10.11 10.44 -13.75
C VAL A 133 -11.51 10.77 -14.29
N LEU A 134 -11.89 10.08 -15.35
CA LEU A 134 -13.23 10.11 -15.95
C LEU A 134 -13.91 8.78 -15.64
N GLU A 135 -15.02 8.83 -14.92
CA GLU A 135 -15.82 7.65 -14.58
C GLU A 135 -17.22 7.77 -15.18
N GLY A 136 -17.70 6.71 -15.81
CA GLY A 136 -19.04 6.71 -16.39
C GLY A 136 -19.43 5.37 -17.01
N GLU A 137 -20.73 5.21 -17.26
CA GLU A 137 -21.28 4.10 -18.05
C GLU A 137 -21.14 4.43 -19.53
N VAL A 138 -20.58 3.49 -20.29
CA VAL A 138 -20.42 3.60 -21.74
C VAL A 138 -21.77 3.42 -22.42
N VAL A 139 -22.24 4.44 -23.14
CA VAL A 139 -23.50 4.38 -23.90
C VAL A 139 -23.24 3.84 -25.30
N THR A 140 -22.24 4.40 -25.99
CA THR A 140 -21.85 3.97 -27.34
C THR A 140 -20.35 4.05 -27.55
N VAL A 141 -19.82 3.10 -28.31
CA VAL A 141 -18.44 3.11 -28.79
C VAL A 141 -18.46 3.00 -30.31
N GLU A 142 -18.05 4.06 -30.98
CA GLU A 142 -17.92 4.10 -32.44
C GLU A 142 -16.44 4.09 -32.79
N ILE A 143 -16.01 3.16 -33.64
CA ILE A 143 -14.61 3.08 -34.08
C ILE A 143 -14.63 3.01 -35.60
N ASP A 144 -14.21 4.10 -36.25
CA ASP A 144 -14.07 4.15 -37.70
C ASP A 144 -12.71 3.61 -38.12
N ARG A 145 -12.74 2.53 -38.88
CA ARG A 145 -11.55 1.90 -39.44
C ARG A 145 -11.53 2.11 -40.96
N PRO A 146 -10.57 2.86 -41.51
CA PRO A 146 -10.51 3.06 -42.95
C PRO A 146 -10.27 1.74 -43.69
N ALA A 147 -11.10 1.47 -44.70
CA ALA A 147 -11.15 0.20 -45.43
C ALA A 147 -9.84 -0.18 -46.15
N ALA A 148 -8.94 0.79 -46.37
CA ALA A 148 -7.68 0.61 -47.10
C ALA A 148 -6.44 0.41 -46.20
N GLY A 149 -6.60 0.13 -44.90
CA GLY A 149 -5.51 -0.31 -44.02
C GLY A 149 -4.40 0.70 -43.67
N GLY A 150 -4.40 1.89 -44.29
CA GLY A 150 -3.32 2.89 -44.14
C GLY A 150 -3.69 4.19 -43.40
N GLY A 151 -4.91 4.32 -42.84
CA GLY A 151 -5.35 5.54 -42.16
C GLY A 151 -5.39 5.43 -40.63
N ALA A 152 -5.23 6.56 -39.94
CA ALA A 152 -5.40 6.64 -38.49
C ALA A 152 -6.84 6.25 -38.10
N LYS A 153 -6.97 5.37 -37.10
CA LYS A 153 -8.28 5.02 -36.54
C LYS A 153 -8.79 6.23 -35.77
N VAL A 154 -10.02 6.64 -36.04
CA VAL A 154 -10.71 7.67 -35.26
C VAL A 154 -11.90 6.99 -34.58
N GLY A 155 -12.13 7.30 -33.32
CA GLY A 155 -13.21 6.70 -32.55
C GLY A 155 -13.92 7.76 -31.73
N ARG A 156 -15.14 7.47 -31.34
CA ARG A 156 -15.96 8.30 -30.48
C ARG A 156 -16.56 7.44 -29.38
N LEU A 157 -16.44 7.92 -28.15
CA LEU A 157 -16.92 7.26 -26.95
C LEU A 157 -17.94 8.17 -26.29
N THR A 158 -19.17 7.68 -26.14
CA THR A 158 -20.20 8.38 -25.38
C THR A 158 -20.28 7.73 -24.01
N MET A 159 -20.07 8.52 -22.96
CA MET A 159 -20.24 8.07 -21.58
C MET A 159 -21.29 8.92 -20.88
N LYS A 160 -22.03 8.31 -19.97
CA LYS A 160 -22.99 9.01 -19.12
C LYS A 160 -22.71 8.72 -17.65
N THR A 161 -22.96 9.72 -16.83
CA THR A 161 -23.18 9.60 -15.39
C THR A 161 -24.67 9.83 -15.10
N THR A 162 -25.07 9.89 -13.84
CA THR A 162 -26.45 10.23 -13.48
C THR A 162 -26.85 11.62 -13.92
N ASP A 163 -25.88 12.54 -14.00
CA ASP A 163 -26.15 13.98 -14.14
C ASP A 163 -25.69 14.54 -15.50
N MET A 164 -24.75 13.87 -16.17
CA MET A 164 -24.13 14.36 -17.41
C MET A 164 -23.96 13.25 -18.43
N GLU A 165 -24.13 13.59 -19.71
CA GLU A 165 -23.78 12.74 -20.84
C GLU A 165 -22.75 13.49 -21.68
N THR A 166 -21.60 12.86 -21.92
CA THR A 166 -20.46 13.48 -22.59
C THR A 166 -19.92 12.57 -23.69
N VAL A 167 -19.57 13.19 -24.81
CA VAL A 167 -19.00 12.54 -25.98
C VAL A 167 -17.52 12.90 -26.06
N TYR A 168 -16.66 11.89 -26.07
CA TYR A 168 -15.22 12.01 -26.18
C TYR A 168 -14.73 11.47 -27.52
N ASP A 169 -13.94 12.26 -28.24
CA ASP A 169 -13.22 11.76 -29.40
C ASP A 169 -11.95 11.00 -28.96
N LEU A 170 -11.84 9.75 -29.37
CA LEU A 170 -10.77 8.84 -29.00
C LEU A 170 -9.60 8.93 -29.99
N GLY A 171 -8.40 9.06 -29.46
CA GLY A 171 -7.16 8.89 -30.23
C GLY A 171 -6.84 7.42 -30.49
N THR A 172 -5.95 7.16 -31.45
CA THR A 172 -5.56 5.80 -31.89
C THR A 172 -5.14 4.87 -30.74
N LYS A 173 -4.40 5.38 -29.74
CA LYS A 173 -3.96 4.61 -28.56
C LYS A 173 -5.14 4.18 -27.68
N MET A 174 -6.08 5.08 -27.43
CA MET A 174 -7.27 4.82 -26.62
C MET A 174 -8.18 3.78 -27.29
N ILE A 175 -8.35 3.88 -28.61
CA ILE A 175 -9.12 2.92 -29.41
C ILE A 175 -8.53 1.51 -29.28
N GLU A 176 -7.21 1.37 -29.38
CA GLU A 176 -6.55 0.07 -29.26
C GLU A 176 -6.73 -0.54 -27.87
N THR A 177 -6.70 0.27 -26.81
CA THR A 177 -6.96 -0.24 -25.47
C THR A 177 -8.43 -0.57 -25.24
N CYS A 178 -9.38 0.19 -25.82
CA CYS A 178 -10.81 -0.15 -25.78
C CYS A 178 -11.07 -1.51 -26.46
N ILE A 179 -10.45 -1.76 -27.63
CA ILE A 179 -10.54 -3.05 -28.33
C ILE A 179 -9.87 -4.16 -27.51
N LYS A 180 -8.71 -3.89 -26.90
CA LYS A 180 -7.96 -4.87 -26.09
C LYS A 180 -8.76 -5.29 -24.85
N GLN A 181 -9.41 -4.35 -24.19
CA GLN A 181 -10.25 -4.60 -23.00
C GLN A 181 -11.68 -5.05 -23.36
N LYS A 182 -12.05 -4.99 -24.65
CA LYS A 182 -13.37 -5.36 -25.16
C LYS A 182 -14.51 -4.58 -24.48
N ILE A 183 -14.32 -3.28 -24.33
CA ILE A 183 -15.36 -2.40 -23.79
C ILE A 183 -16.59 -2.47 -24.70
N ALA A 184 -17.76 -2.67 -24.09
CA ALA A 184 -19.05 -2.67 -24.73
C ALA A 184 -19.96 -1.58 -24.15
N ALA A 185 -21.05 -1.29 -24.85
CA ALA A 185 -22.12 -0.45 -24.31
C ALA A 185 -22.74 -1.12 -23.07
N GLY A 186 -22.90 -0.34 -22.00
CA GLY A 186 -23.37 -0.78 -20.69
C GLY A 186 -22.25 -1.02 -19.67
N ASP A 187 -20.98 -1.02 -20.08
CA ASP A 187 -19.85 -1.18 -19.15
C ASP A 187 -19.60 0.12 -18.38
N VAL A 188 -19.26 -0.01 -17.09
CA VAL A 188 -18.79 1.12 -16.27
C VAL A 188 -17.27 1.15 -16.31
N VAL A 189 -16.72 2.25 -16.82
CA VAL A 189 -15.29 2.41 -17.05
C VAL A 189 -14.73 3.60 -16.28
N GLN A 190 -13.47 3.49 -15.88
CA GLN A 190 -12.67 4.56 -15.31
C GLN A 190 -11.48 4.80 -16.23
N ILE A 191 -11.28 6.06 -16.65
CA ILE A 191 -10.23 6.46 -17.57
C ILE A 191 -9.41 7.58 -16.92
N ASP A 192 -8.14 7.34 -16.61
CA ASP A 192 -7.19 8.37 -16.23
C ASP A 192 -6.70 9.13 -17.48
N LYS A 193 -6.85 10.47 -17.46
CA LYS A 193 -6.48 11.34 -18.58
C LYS A 193 -4.97 11.39 -18.84
N ALA A 194 -4.14 11.17 -17.81
CA ALA A 194 -2.68 11.31 -17.91
C ALA A 194 -2.03 10.08 -18.56
N SER A 195 -2.47 8.88 -18.16
CA SER A 195 -2.04 7.59 -18.72
C SER A 195 -2.81 7.20 -19.99
N GLY A 196 -4.00 7.77 -20.18
CA GLY A 196 -4.95 7.38 -21.21
C GLY A 196 -5.72 6.09 -20.89
N TRP A 197 -5.63 5.62 -19.63
CA TRP A 197 -6.40 4.54 -19.01
C TRP A 197 -6.33 4.63 -17.51
#